data_AF-A0JSR5-F1
#
_entry.id   AF-A0JSR5-F1
#
_cell.length_a   1.000
_cell.length_b   1.000
_cell.length_c   1.000
_cell.angle_alpha   90.00
_cell.angle_beta   90.00
_cell.angle_gamma   90.00
#
_symmetry.space_group_name_H-M   'P 1'
#
loop_
_entity.id
_entity.type
_entity.pdbx_description
1 polymer ?
#
loop_
_entity_poly.entity_id
_entity_poly.type
_entity_poly.pdbx_seq_one_letter_code
_entity_poly.pdbx_strand_id
1 'polypeptide(L)'
;MHTGFMDKNLSTSQATTPGHLGGDAAGHREFHVTYFDADCGLIRTEMFDTLPEAERFASRNASDEDGWAVIDAVPAEQGRLAA
;
A
#
# COMPACT_ATOMS: atom_id res chain seq x y z
N MET A 1 62.71 17.46 -9.64
CA MET A 1 61.46 17.34 -10.42
C MET A 1 60.45 16.65 -9.50
N HIS A 2 59.90 17.42 -8.56
CA HIS A 2 58.51 17.90 -8.50
C HIS A 2 57.49 16.83 -8.02
N THR A 3 57.34 16.81 -6.69
CA THR A 3 56.13 16.74 -5.84
C THR A 3 54.79 16.19 -6.35
N GLY A 4 54.14 15.41 -5.47
CA GLY A 4 52.67 15.31 -5.28
C GLY A 4 52.21 13.87 -5.10
N PHE A 5 52.21 13.26 -3.90
CA PHE A 5 51.22 13.44 -2.82
C PHE A 5 49.91 14.10 -3.27
N MET A 6 48.91 13.27 -3.57
CA MET A 6 47.51 13.67 -3.58
C MET A 6 46.76 12.71 -2.66
N ASP A 7 46.77 13.09 -1.39
CA ASP A 7 45.69 12.81 -0.45
C ASP A 7 44.39 13.36 -1.07
N LYS A 8 43.42 12.48 -1.31
CA LYS A 8 42.03 12.87 -1.54
C LYS A 8 41.20 12.30 -0.42
N ASN A 9 41.37 12.88 0.76
CA ASN A 9 40.35 12.86 1.79
C ASN A 9 39.13 13.68 1.32
N LEU A 10 38.23 13.08 0.56
CA LEU A 10 36.84 13.55 0.54
C LEU A 10 36.11 12.88 1.70
N SER A 11 36.17 13.57 2.83
CA SER A 11 35.25 13.42 3.94
C SER A 11 33.81 13.51 3.43
N THR A 12 33.16 12.37 3.15
CA THR A 12 31.70 12.31 3.24
C THR A 12 31.37 12.12 4.71
N SER A 13 31.36 13.25 5.42
CA SER A 13 30.66 13.39 6.68
C SER A 13 29.16 13.20 6.44
N GLN A 14 28.68 11.97 6.51
CA GLN A 14 27.32 11.70 6.98
C GLN A 14 27.50 11.03 8.35
N ALA A 15 27.82 11.80 9.39
CA ALA A 15 26.84 12.55 10.16
C ALA A 15 25.60 11.69 10.44
N THR A 16 25.68 11.01 11.58
CA THR A 16 24.61 10.36 12.30
C THR A 16 23.38 11.26 12.41
N THR A 17 22.25 10.80 11.90
CA THR A 17 20.95 11.06 12.51
C THR A 17 20.19 9.74 12.63
N PRO A 18 20.35 8.99 13.74
CA PRO A 18 19.28 8.14 14.21
C PRO A 18 18.21 9.07 14.79
N GLY A 19 17.22 9.42 13.96
CA GLY A 19 16.14 10.31 14.38
C GLY A 19 15.58 11.17 13.26
N HIS A 20 15.04 10.56 12.21
CA HIS A 20 13.90 11.18 11.55
C HIS A 20 12.65 10.51 12.09
N LEU A 21 12.08 11.13 13.12
CA LEU A 21 10.69 10.95 13.54
C LEU A 21 9.78 11.44 12.42
N GLY A 22 9.74 10.72 11.31
CA GLY A 22 8.65 10.80 10.35
C GLY A 22 7.90 9.50 10.56
N GLY A 23 6.80 9.56 11.32
CA GLY A 23 6.01 8.37 11.61
C GLY A 23 5.79 7.62 10.31
N ASP A 24 6.34 6.41 10.22
CA ASP A 24 5.63 5.34 9.56
C ASP A 24 4.35 5.12 10.36
N ALA A 25 3.39 6.02 10.16
CA ALA A 25 2.14 5.52 9.65
C ALA A 25 2.51 4.79 8.34
N ALA A 26 3.06 3.58 8.47
CA ALA A 26 2.70 2.50 7.58
C ALA A 26 1.19 2.37 7.82
N GLY A 27 0.45 3.32 7.25
CA GLY A 27 -0.99 3.41 7.35
C GLY A 27 -1.42 2.07 6.84
N HIS A 28 -1.99 1.27 7.72
CA HIS A 28 -2.61 0.03 7.32
C HIS A 28 -3.50 0.40 6.13
N ARG A 29 -3.40 -0.33 5.02
CA ARG A 29 -4.23 -0.05 3.85
C ARG A 29 -5.33 -1.09 3.88
N GLU A 30 -6.56 -0.62 3.94
CA GLU A 30 -7.73 -1.46 3.80
C GLU A 30 -8.04 -1.57 2.31
N PHE A 31 -8.48 -2.75 1.90
CA PHE A 31 -8.81 -3.04 0.52
C PHE A 31 -10.30 -3.35 0.46
N HIS A 32 -11.05 -2.47 -0.16
CA HIS A 32 -12.48 -2.65 -0.35
C HIS A 32 -12.72 -3.27 -1.72
N VAL A 33 -13.19 -4.51 -1.74
CA VAL A 33 -13.57 -5.18 -2.98
C VAL A 33 -15.05 -4.99 -3.19
N THR A 34 -15.42 -4.18 -4.18
CA THR A 34 -16.80 -4.04 -4.63
C THR A 34 -17.00 -4.96 -5.83
N TYR A 35 -17.99 -5.84 -5.77
CA TYR A 35 -18.22 -6.85 -6.79
C TYR A 35 -19.71 -7.00 -7.10
N PHE A 36 -20.00 -7.49 -8.29
CA PHE A 36 -21.35 -7.89 -8.68
C PHE A 36 -21.59 -9.35 -8.30
N ASP A 37 -22.54 -9.58 -7.42
CA ASP A 37 -23.01 -10.89 -7.03
C ASP A 37 -24.07 -11.36 -8.03
N ALA A 38 -23.69 -12.28 -8.92
CA ALA A 38 -24.58 -12.79 -9.96
C ALA A 38 -25.71 -13.69 -9.41
N ASP A 39 -25.54 -14.25 -8.21
CA ASP A 39 -26.52 -15.11 -7.56
C ASP A 39 -27.74 -14.31 -7.07
N CYS A 40 -27.49 -13.14 -6.49
CA CYS A 40 -28.52 -12.21 -6.01
C CYS A 40 -28.79 -11.03 -6.97
N GLY A 41 -27.94 -10.80 -7.98
CA GLY A 41 -28.01 -9.66 -8.89
C GLY A 41 -27.73 -8.31 -8.21
N LEU A 42 -26.93 -8.31 -7.15
CA LEU A 42 -26.68 -7.13 -6.32
C LEU A 42 -25.19 -6.79 -6.26
N ILE A 43 -24.90 -5.51 -6.08
CA ILE A 43 -23.53 -5.05 -5.83
C ILE A 43 -23.26 -5.18 -4.33
N ARG A 44 -22.19 -5.89 -3.97
CA ARG A 44 -21.74 -6.05 -2.59
C ARG A 44 -20.32 -5.51 -2.44
N THR A 45 -19.99 -5.09 -1.23
CA THR A 45 -18.64 -4.60 -0.89
C THR A 45 -18.13 -5.39 0.31
N GLU A 46 -16.92 -5.91 0.19
CA GLU A 46 -16.25 -6.69 1.22
C GLU A 46 -14.87 -6.08 1.50
N MET A 47 -14.50 -6.00 2.77
CA MET A 47 -13.29 -5.29 3.22
C MET A 47 -12.23 -6.32 3.60
N PHE A 48 -10.99 -6.08 3.17
CA PHE A 48 -9.84 -6.93 3.42
C PHE A 48 -8.66 -6.11 3.92
N ASP A 49 -7.92 -6.64 4.87
CA ASP A 49 -6.71 -5.98 5.40
C ASP A 49 -5.48 -6.17 4.49
N THR A 50 -5.56 -7.09 3.52
CA THR A 50 -4.44 -7.44 2.64
C THR A 50 -4.84 -7.46 1.16
N LEU A 51 -3.96 -6.89 0.32
CA LEU A 51 -4.09 -6.92 -1.14
C LEU A 51 -4.19 -8.33 -1.73
N PRO A 52 -3.34 -9.32 -1.35
CA PRO A 52 -3.42 -10.66 -1.94
C PRO A 52 -4.73 -11.38 -1.66
N GLU A 53 -5.39 -11.12 -0.52
CA GLU A 53 -6.72 -11.66 -0.25
C GLU A 53 -7.78 -10.98 -1.11
N ALA A 54 -7.74 -9.64 -1.20
CA ALA A 54 -8.64 -8.86 -2.05
C ALA A 54 -8.54 -9.26 -3.53
N GLU A 55 -7.33 -9.42 -4.07
CA GLU A 55 -7.10 -9.87 -5.45
C GLU A 55 -7.65 -11.26 -5.71
N ARG A 56 -7.46 -12.19 -4.77
CA ARG A 56 -7.96 -13.55 -4.90
C ARG A 56 -9.48 -13.61 -4.87
N PHE A 57 -10.14 -12.73 -4.11
CA PHE A 57 -11.59 -12.60 -4.10
C PHE A 57 -12.11 -11.95 -5.38
N ALA A 58 -11.48 -10.87 -5.82
CA ALA A 58 -11.83 -10.16 -7.04
C ALA A 58 -11.67 -11.05 -8.28
N SER A 59 -10.54 -11.77 -8.39
CA SER A 59 -10.28 -12.69 -9.50
C SER A 59 -11.33 -13.81 -9.59
N ARG A 60 -11.82 -14.31 -8.44
CA ARG A 60 -12.88 -15.32 -8.43
C ARG A 60 -14.23 -14.77 -8.89
N ASN A 61 -14.61 -13.58 -8.46
CA ASN A 61 -15.87 -12.94 -8.85
C ASN A 61 -15.84 -12.41 -10.30
N ALA A 62 -14.70 -11.91 -10.77
CA ALA A 62 -14.52 -11.44 -12.14
C ALA A 62 -14.32 -12.57 -13.17
N SER A 63 -14.19 -13.83 -12.72
CA SER A 63 -14.13 -15.00 -13.62
C SER A 63 -15.52 -15.46 -14.07
N ASP A 64 -16.59 -14.89 -13.52
CA ASP A 64 -17.96 -15.14 -13.95
C ASP A 64 -18.30 -14.36 -15.23
N GLU A 65 -19.20 -14.87 -16.09
CA GLU A 65 -19.43 -14.36 -17.46
C GLU A 65 -19.88 -12.88 -17.48
N ASP A 66 -20.70 -12.48 -16.51
CA ASP A 66 -21.16 -11.11 -16.29
C ASP A 66 -20.50 -10.46 -15.06
N GLY A 67 -19.59 -11.19 -14.41
CA GLY A 67 -18.99 -10.82 -13.14
C GLY A 67 -17.93 -9.73 -13.28
N TRP A 68 -17.96 -8.76 -12.38
CA TRP A 68 -16.91 -7.78 -12.22
C TRP A 68 -16.59 -7.57 -10.75
N ALA A 69 -15.33 -7.19 -10.49
CA ALA A 69 -14.86 -6.83 -9.17
C ALA A 69 -13.86 -5.67 -9.28
N VAL A 70 -14.02 -4.67 -8.41
CA VAL A 70 -13.17 -3.49 -8.28
C VAL A 70 -12.53 -3.53 -6.90
N ILE A 71 -11.21 -3.44 -6.86
CA ILE A 71 -10.44 -3.36 -5.62
C ILE A 71 -10.05 -1.89 -5.42
N ASP A 72 -10.54 -1.29 -4.35
CA ASP A 72 -10.14 0.05 -3.93
C ASP A 72 -9.17 -0.06 -2.75
N ALA A 73 -7.99 0.54 -2.87
CA ALA A 73 -6.96 0.54 -1.83
C ALA A 73 -7.06 1.85 -1.03
N VAL A 74 -7.84 1.81 0.05
CA VAL A 74 -8.04 2.95 0.95
C VAL A 74 -6.96 2.97 2.03
N PRO A 75 -6.38 4.13 2.35
CA PRO A 75 -5.64 4.26 3.59
C PRO A 75 -6.60 4.01 4.75
N ALA A 76 -6.25 3.10 5.67
CA ALA A 76 -6.97 2.92 6.91
C ALA A 76 -6.77 4.19 7.73
N GLU A 77 -7.66 5.15 7.51
CA GLU A 77 -7.71 6.32 8.35
C GLU A 77 -8.16 5.83 9.72
N GLN A 78 -7.23 5.80 10.68
CA GLN A 78 -7.52 5.61 12.10
C GLN A 78 -8.27 6.86 12.59
N GLY A 79 -9.50 7.04 12.10
CA GLY A 79 -10.25 8.28 12.15
C GLY A 79 -11.72 7.97 12.25
N ARG A 80 -12.13 7.53 13.44
CA ARG A 80 -13.47 7.66 14.03
C ARG A 80 -14.46 8.42 13.14
N LEU A 81 -15.32 7.70 12.43
CA LEU A 81 -16.64 8.19 12.07
C LEU A 81 -17.69 7.32 12.78
N ALA A 82 -17.81 7.55 14.08
CA ALA A 82 -19.06 7.30 14.78
C ALA A 82 -19.87 8.60 14.71
N ALA A 83 -20.97 8.57 13.97
CA ALA A 83 -21.99 9.61 13.97
C ALA A 83 -23.29 9.02 14.51
#